data_AF-A0A9P7WUS6-F1
#
_entry.id   AF-A0A9P7WUS6-F1
#
_cell.length_a   1.000
_cell.length_b   1.000
_cell.length_c   1.000
_cell.angle_alpha   90.00
_cell.angle_beta   90.00
_cell.angle_gamma   90.00
#
_symmetry.space_group_name_H-M   'P 1'
#
loop_
_entity.id
_entity.type
_entity.pdbx_description
1 polymer ?
#
loop_
_entity_poly.entity_id
_entity_poly.type
_entity_poly.pdbx_seq_one_letter_code
_entity_poly.pdbx_strand_id
1 'polypeptide(L)'
;MAPSKKAGKKTAGTAVAKSGKGGKVAKADWKEGFKKKQAGVSDMTLLTTISNESINENLQKRWQSGEIYTYIGGVLISVNPFKDLGIYTDAILNAYKGKNRLEVPPHVFSIAESAYYNMQAYKQNQCVIISGESGAGKTEAAKRIMQYIAAVSGGRDSSIQQIKEMVLATNPLLESFGCAKTLRNNNSSRHGKYLEIMFNERGEPMGAQITNYLLEKSRVVGQIEDERDFHIFYQFTKGASSEQRETFGLQGPEAYAITSRSNCLEVPGIDDVKDWHDTIKAMQVIGLSNDEQNNIFRMLAVILWLGNVQFGELDDGNSKVDDPSVTEFVAYLMETDAALVEKVMTTRVVETQRGGRRGSVYDVPLNPAQANSGRDALAQAIYNNLFEWIVSRVNVSMKPRGAYEQLIGVLDIYGFEIFQNNSFEQLCINYVNEKLQQIFIELTLKTEQEEYVREEIKWTPIKYFNNKVVCDLIEEKRPPGIFAALNDACATAHADPSAADNSFVQRLSALSSNAHFDSRGSQFLVKHYAGDVMYNVAGMTDKNKDSLVKDLLDL
;
A
#
# COMPACT_ATOMS: atom_id res chain seq x y z
N MET A 1 -46.45 -73.43 -75.20
CA MET A 1 -45.27 -73.33 -76.09
C MET A 1 -44.05 -73.32 -75.20
N ALA A 2 -43.46 -74.49 -74.96
CA ALA A 2 -42.28 -75.02 -75.66
C ALA A 2 -40.96 -74.55 -75.00
N PRO A 3 -39.91 -75.39 -74.96
CA PRO A 3 -39.30 -75.79 -73.69
C PRO A 3 -37.78 -75.58 -73.57
N SER A 4 -37.29 -75.70 -72.33
CA SER A 4 -36.02 -76.34 -71.88
C SER A 4 -34.63 -75.90 -72.38
N LYS A 5 -33.65 -76.16 -71.47
CA LYS A 5 -32.19 -76.36 -71.63
C LYS A 5 -31.32 -75.10 -71.77
N LYS A 6 -30.07 -75.07 -71.34
CA LYS A 6 -29.22 -75.70 -70.29
C LYS A 6 -27.80 -75.16 -70.57
N ALA A 7 -26.97 -74.98 -69.53
CA ALA A 7 -25.49 -74.79 -69.55
C ALA A 7 -24.98 -73.47 -70.17
N GLY A 8 -23.96 -72.77 -69.66
CA GLY A 8 -23.11 -72.78 -68.46
C GLY A 8 -22.39 -71.42 -68.43
N LYS A 9 -21.53 -71.00 -67.51
CA LYS A 9 -20.80 -71.60 -66.40
C LYS A 9 -20.23 -70.39 -65.60
N LYS A 10 -20.47 -70.38 -64.28
CA LYS A 10 -19.69 -69.77 -63.18
C LYS A 10 -18.86 -68.48 -63.45
N THR A 11 -19.11 -67.45 -62.64
CA THR A 11 -18.20 -67.11 -61.51
C THR A 11 -18.86 -66.19 -60.48
N ALA A 12 -18.60 -66.55 -59.22
CA ALA A 12 -18.64 -65.81 -57.97
C ALA A 12 -19.96 -65.11 -57.56
N GLY A 13 -20.59 -65.67 -56.53
CA GLY A 13 -21.84 -65.19 -55.96
C GLY A 13 -21.68 -64.03 -54.98
N THR A 14 -22.72 -63.23 -54.90
CA THR A 14 -22.96 -62.21 -53.89
C THR A 14 -24.29 -62.52 -53.21
N ALA A 15 -24.23 -63.04 -51.98
CA ALA A 15 -25.36 -63.04 -51.07
C ALA A 15 -24.89 -63.03 -49.60
N VAL A 16 -24.93 -61.81 -49.05
CA VAL A 16 -25.39 -61.41 -47.71
C VAL A 16 -25.24 -62.40 -46.54
N ALA A 17 -24.41 -62.05 -45.54
CA ALA A 17 -24.81 -61.91 -44.13
C ALA A 17 -23.71 -61.29 -43.22
N LYS A 18 -24.13 -60.33 -42.38
CA LYS A 18 -23.60 -59.85 -41.08
C LYS A 18 -22.13 -59.42 -40.93
N SER A 19 -21.90 -58.17 -40.48
CA SER A 19 -21.24 -57.87 -39.18
C SER A 19 -20.86 -56.38 -39.02
N GLY A 20 -20.95 -55.93 -37.77
CA GLY A 20 -20.46 -54.70 -37.13
C GLY A 20 -19.79 -53.62 -37.97
N LYS A 21 -20.47 -52.47 -38.12
CA LYS A 21 -19.77 -51.18 -38.29
C LYS A 21 -19.37 -50.66 -36.92
N GLY A 22 -18.20 -51.08 -36.45
CA GLY A 22 -17.43 -50.33 -35.48
C GLY A 22 -17.03 -49.01 -36.12
N GLY A 23 -17.77 -47.94 -35.84
CA GLY A 23 -17.30 -46.59 -36.09
C GLY A 23 -16.04 -46.39 -35.26
N LYS A 24 -14.87 -46.31 -35.91
CA LYS A 24 -13.65 -45.87 -35.26
C LYS A 24 -13.94 -44.47 -34.70
N VAL A 25 -14.08 -44.39 -33.38
CA VAL A 25 -13.93 -43.13 -32.65
C VAL A 25 -12.63 -42.52 -33.15
N ALA A 26 -12.72 -41.31 -33.72
CA ALA A 26 -11.53 -40.56 -34.10
C ALA A 26 -10.67 -40.45 -32.83
N LYS A 27 -9.50 -41.11 -32.82
CA LYS A 27 -8.51 -40.86 -31.76
C LYS A 27 -8.25 -39.36 -31.79
N ALA A 28 -8.43 -38.70 -30.65
CA ALA A 28 -8.01 -37.33 -30.47
C ALA A 28 -6.59 -37.18 -31.01
N ASP A 29 -6.41 -36.29 -31.98
CA ASP A 29 -5.10 -35.96 -32.52
C ASP A 29 -4.36 -35.17 -31.44
N TRP A 30 -3.61 -35.88 -30.60
CA TRP A 30 -2.68 -35.31 -29.62
C TRP A 30 -1.39 -34.82 -30.28
N LYS A 31 -1.44 -34.36 -31.54
CA LYS A 31 -0.38 -33.51 -32.05
C LYS A 31 -0.40 -32.24 -31.21
N GLU A 32 0.60 -32.14 -30.34
CA GLU A 32 0.99 -30.97 -29.56
C GLU A 32 0.98 -29.72 -30.45
N GLY A 33 -0.20 -29.13 -30.60
CA GLY A 33 -0.40 -27.89 -31.33
C GLY A 33 0.21 -26.78 -30.52
N PHE A 34 1.35 -26.26 -30.98
CA PHE A 34 1.93 -24.98 -30.57
C PHE A 34 1.94 -24.72 -29.06
N LYS A 35 2.50 -25.64 -28.25
CA LYS A 35 3.08 -25.18 -26.99
C LYS A 35 4.28 -24.31 -27.36
N LYS A 36 4.10 -22.98 -27.28
CA LYS A 36 5.21 -22.04 -27.13
C LYS A 36 6.22 -22.71 -26.19
N LYS A 37 7.50 -22.82 -26.56
CA LYS A 37 8.53 -23.36 -25.65
C LYS A 37 8.43 -22.57 -24.35
N GLN A 38 7.81 -23.17 -23.34
CA GLN A 38 7.55 -22.53 -22.07
C GLN A 38 8.84 -22.61 -21.28
N ALA A 39 9.35 -21.46 -20.85
CA ALA A 39 10.54 -21.45 -20.00
C ALA A 39 10.14 -21.97 -18.62
N GLY A 40 10.79 -23.03 -18.15
CA GLY A 40 10.47 -23.63 -16.85
C GLY A 40 9.03 -24.14 -16.72
N VAL A 41 8.61 -24.38 -15.49
CA VAL A 41 7.22 -24.76 -15.15
C VAL A 41 6.42 -23.53 -14.75
N SER A 42 5.17 -23.45 -15.23
CA SER A 42 4.23 -22.36 -14.91
C SER A 42 3.66 -22.46 -13.49
N ASP A 43 3.62 -23.66 -12.92
CA ASP A 43 3.23 -23.92 -11.54
C ASP A 43 4.34 -24.74 -10.87
N MET A 44 4.92 -24.21 -9.80
CA MET A 44 6.03 -24.84 -9.11
C MET A 44 5.64 -26.07 -8.30
N THR A 45 4.34 -26.35 -8.11
CA THR A 45 3.86 -27.64 -7.59
C THR A 45 4.20 -28.81 -8.52
N LEU A 46 4.54 -28.53 -9.79
CA LEU A 46 4.95 -29.52 -10.79
C LEU A 46 6.47 -29.76 -10.83
N LEU A 47 7.25 -29.12 -9.96
CA LEU A 47 8.70 -29.37 -9.87
C LEU A 47 8.96 -30.79 -9.37
N THR A 48 9.88 -31.49 -10.04
CA THR A 48 10.28 -32.86 -9.66
C THR A 48 11.12 -32.90 -8.38
N THR A 49 11.92 -31.86 -8.15
CA THR A 49 12.76 -31.68 -6.97
C THR A 49 12.44 -30.35 -6.32
N ILE A 50 12.07 -30.39 -5.03
CA ILE A 50 11.78 -29.19 -4.24
C ILE A 50 13.04 -28.82 -3.44
N SER A 51 13.79 -27.83 -3.92
CA SER A 51 14.90 -27.21 -3.19
C SER A 51 14.92 -25.70 -3.45
N ASN A 52 15.66 -24.94 -2.64
CA ASN A 52 15.79 -23.50 -2.85
C ASN A 52 16.43 -23.20 -4.21
N GLU A 53 17.39 -24.03 -4.64
CA GLU A 53 18.07 -23.92 -5.92
C GLU A 53 17.11 -24.20 -7.08
N SER A 54 16.28 -25.25 -7.00
CA SER A 54 15.35 -25.58 -8.10
C SER A 54 14.26 -24.52 -8.29
N ILE A 55 13.76 -23.95 -7.20
CA ILE A 55 12.81 -22.83 -7.23
C ILE A 55 13.45 -21.60 -7.88
N ASN A 56 14.64 -21.22 -7.42
CA ASN A 56 15.36 -20.06 -7.96
C ASN A 56 15.72 -20.24 -9.44
N GLU A 57 16.19 -21.42 -9.83
CA GLU A 57 16.48 -21.73 -11.23
C GLU A 57 15.23 -21.61 -12.12
N ASN A 58 14.07 -22.08 -11.65
CA ASN A 58 12.83 -21.98 -12.41
C ASN A 58 12.41 -20.52 -12.60
N LEU A 59 12.41 -19.73 -11.52
CA LEU A 59 12.09 -18.30 -11.56
C LEU A 59 13.06 -17.54 -12.47
N GLN A 60 14.36 -17.83 -12.39
CA GLN A 60 15.38 -17.19 -13.22
C GLN A 60 15.19 -17.51 -14.71
N LYS A 61 14.97 -18.79 -15.06
CA LYS A 61 14.72 -19.21 -16.45
C LYS A 61 13.49 -18.51 -17.04
N ARG A 62 12.42 -18.38 -16.25
CA ARG A 62 11.16 -17.69 -16.62
C ARG A 62 11.36 -16.19 -16.78
N TRP A 63 12.02 -15.54 -15.83
CA TRP A 63 12.30 -14.11 -15.89
C TRP A 63 13.16 -13.74 -17.10
N GLN A 64 14.19 -14.54 -17.41
CA GLN A 64 15.04 -14.36 -18.60
C GLN A 64 14.28 -14.47 -19.92
N SER A 65 13.20 -15.26 -19.97
CA SER A 65 12.32 -15.35 -21.14
C SER A 65 11.21 -14.30 -21.17
N GLY A 66 11.19 -13.35 -20.23
CA GLY A 66 10.15 -12.34 -20.09
C GLY A 66 8.84 -12.85 -19.46
N GLU A 67 8.84 -14.05 -18.86
CA GLU A 67 7.70 -14.58 -18.12
C GLU A 67 7.86 -14.29 -16.62
N ILE A 68 7.30 -13.17 -16.15
CA ILE A 68 7.50 -12.68 -14.77
C ILE A 68 6.57 -13.32 -13.73
N TYR A 69 5.50 -13.96 -14.19
CA TYR A 69 4.46 -14.55 -13.36
C TYR A 69 4.62 -16.06 -13.29
N THR A 70 4.55 -16.63 -12.08
CA THR A 70 4.65 -18.07 -11.84
C THR A 70 3.74 -18.48 -10.70
N TYR A 71 2.97 -19.56 -10.85
CA TYR A 71 2.14 -20.08 -9.76
C TYR A 71 2.95 -20.93 -8.79
N ILE A 72 2.47 -20.95 -7.55
CA ILE A 72 2.73 -22.01 -6.58
C ILE A 72 1.39 -22.36 -5.93
N GLY A 73 0.68 -23.32 -6.53
CA GLY A 73 -0.68 -23.69 -6.11
C GLY A 73 -1.66 -22.52 -6.21
N GLY A 74 -2.19 -22.05 -5.07
CA GLY A 74 -3.12 -20.91 -5.00
C GLY A 74 -2.46 -19.53 -5.11
N VAL A 75 -1.13 -19.45 -5.01
CA VAL A 75 -0.39 -18.19 -4.90
C VAL A 75 0.26 -17.84 -6.25
N LEU A 76 0.27 -16.55 -6.58
CA LEU A 76 0.97 -16.02 -7.74
C LEU A 76 2.25 -15.29 -7.32
N ILE A 77 3.39 -15.78 -7.78
CA ILE A 77 4.68 -15.08 -7.65
C ILE A 77 4.85 -14.13 -8.83
N SER A 78 5.21 -12.90 -8.54
CA SER A 78 5.52 -11.84 -9.50
C SER A 78 6.95 -11.37 -9.28
N VAL A 79 7.80 -11.47 -10.32
CA VAL A 79 9.19 -11.00 -10.28
C VAL A 79 9.33 -9.73 -11.11
N ASN A 80 9.68 -8.60 -10.48
CA ASN A 80 9.72 -7.30 -11.15
C ASN A 80 10.68 -7.30 -12.36
N PRO A 81 10.22 -6.96 -13.58
CA PRO A 81 11.07 -6.86 -14.77
C PRO A 81 11.89 -5.57 -14.89
N PHE A 82 11.58 -4.53 -14.11
CA PHE A 82 12.14 -3.17 -14.22
C PHE A 82 12.01 -2.53 -15.62
N LYS A 83 11.07 -3.03 -16.43
CA LYS A 83 10.75 -2.54 -17.76
C LYS A 83 9.33 -2.94 -18.14
N ASP A 84 8.73 -2.21 -19.08
CA ASP A 84 7.48 -2.63 -19.67
C ASP A 84 7.70 -3.83 -20.60
N LEU A 85 6.83 -4.84 -20.49
CA LEU A 85 6.83 -6.04 -21.32
C LEU A 85 5.66 -6.06 -22.32
N GLY A 86 4.77 -5.07 -22.28
CA GLY A 86 3.59 -5.00 -23.15
C GLY A 86 2.54 -6.08 -22.84
N ILE A 87 2.52 -6.62 -21.62
CA ILE A 87 1.66 -7.75 -21.23
C ILE A 87 0.30 -7.34 -20.64
N TYR A 88 0.01 -6.04 -20.58
CA TYR A 88 -1.21 -5.49 -19.96
C TYR A 88 -2.17 -4.86 -20.98
N THR A 89 -2.14 -5.32 -22.23
CA THR A 89 -3.01 -4.80 -23.29
C THR A 89 -4.45 -5.32 -23.14
N ASP A 90 -5.42 -4.60 -23.73
CA ASP A 90 -6.82 -5.02 -23.75
C ASP A 90 -7.02 -6.38 -24.44
N ALA A 91 -6.19 -6.69 -25.45
CA ALA A 91 -6.21 -7.99 -26.10
C ALA A 91 -5.86 -9.13 -25.13
N ILE A 92 -4.85 -8.91 -24.28
CA ILE A 92 -4.46 -9.87 -23.25
C ILE A 92 -5.53 -9.94 -22.17
N LEU A 93 -6.03 -8.81 -21.68
CA LEU A 93 -7.13 -8.76 -20.71
C LEU A 93 -8.33 -9.61 -21.16
N ASN A 94 -8.77 -9.43 -22.41
CA ASN A 94 -9.89 -10.17 -22.97
C ASN A 94 -9.62 -11.68 -23.08
N ALA A 95 -8.36 -12.10 -23.20
CA ALA A 95 -8.00 -13.51 -23.25
C ALA A 95 -8.18 -14.24 -21.91
N TYR A 96 -8.18 -13.51 -20.77
CA TYR A 96 -8.39 -14.09 -19.44
C TYR A 96 -9.87 -14.12 -19.01
N LYS A 97 -10.74 -13.38 -19.71
CA LYS A 97 -12.15 -13.26 -19.34
C LYS A 97 -12.89 -14.59 -19.43
N GLY A 98 -13.53 -15.01 -18.33
CA GLY A 98 -14.26 -16.28 -18.23
C GLY A 98 -13.39 -17.52 -18.30
N LYS A 99 -12.06 -17.38 -18.16
CA LYS A 99 -11.12 -18.50 -18.27
C LYS A 99 -10.71 -19.02 -16.91
N ASN A 100 -10.72 -20.35 -16.78
CA ASN A 100 -10.14 -21.00 -15.61
C ASN A 100 -8.62 -20.83 -15.61
N ARG A 101 -8.01 -20.69 -14.43
CA ARG A 101 -6.55 -20.57 -14.25
C ARG A 101 -5.72 -21.64 -14.96
N LEU A 102 -6.28 -22.83 -15.19
CA LEU A 102 -5.58 -23.94 -15.86
C LEU A 102 -5.58 -23.81 -17.40
N GLU A 103 -6.45 -22.97 -17.96
CA GLU A 103 -6.57 -22.77 -19.41
C GLU A 103 -5.63 -21.68 -19.94
N VAL A 104 -5.07 -20.85 -19.06
CA VAL A 104 -4.31 -19.65 -19.39
C VAL A 104 -2.97 -19.65 -18.63
N PRO A 105 -1.92 -18.99 -19.17
CA PRO A 105 -0.65 -18.91 -18.47
C PRO A 105 -0.75 -18.07 -17.19
N PRO A 106 0.21 -18.18 -16.26
CA PRO A 106 0.20 -17.41 -15.02
C PRO A 106 0.19 -15.91 -15.29
N HIS A 107 -0.75 -15.19 -14.67
CA HIS A 107 -0.87 -13.75 -14.82
C HIS A 107 -1.72 -13.14 -13.70
N VAL A 108 -1.47 -11.87 -13.38
CA VAL A 108 -2.26 -11.11 -12.39
C VAL A 108 -3.74 -11.03 -12.77
N PHE A 109 -4.05 -10.98 -14.06
CA PHE A 109 -5.43 -11.01 -14.57
C PHE A 109 -6.16 -12.32 -14.27
N SER A 110 -5.46 -13.45 -14.20
CA SER A 110 -6.08 -14.72 -13.80
C SER A 110 -6.47 -14.73 -12.33
N ILE A 111 -5.71 -14.06 -11.45
CA ILE A 111 -6.07 -13.89 -10.04
C ILE A 111 -7.30 -12.98 -9.93
N ALA A 112 -7.32 -11.87 -10.67
CA ALA A 112 -8.47 -10.97 -10.71
C ALA A 112 -9.75 -11.65 -11.25
N GLU A 113 -9.63 -12.45 -12.32
CA GLU A 113 -10.74 -13.26 -12.85
C GLU A 113 -11.23 -14.29 -11.83
N SER A 114 -10.31 -14.99 -11.16
CA SER A 114 -10.67 -16.00 -10.17
C SER A 114 -11.41 -15.38 -8.99
N ALA A 115 -10.95 -14.23 -8.49
CA ALA A 115 -11.64 -13.48 -7.45
C ALA A 115 -13.04 -13.04 -7.92
N TYR A 116 -13.16 -12.43 -9.09
CA TYR A 116 -14.44 -11.97 -9.61
C TYR A 116 -15.42 -13.14 -9.85
N TYR A 117 -14.95 -14.23 -10.44
CA TYR A 117 -15.75 -15.43 -10.68
C TYR A 117 -16.22 -16.06 -9.36
N ASN A 118 -15.33 -16.25 -8.39
CA ASN A 118 -15.66 -16.86 -7.10
C ASN A 118 -16.69 -16.03 -6.33
N MET A 119 -16.54 -14.69 -6.34
CA MET A 119 -17.53 -13.78 -5.77
C MET A 119 -18.91 -14.00 -6.42
N GLN A 120 -18.98 -14.05 -7.75
CA GLN A 120 -20.25 -14.24 -8.44
C GLN A 120 -20.87 -15.63 -8.24
N ALA A 121 -20.05 -16.68 -8.30
CA ALA A 121 -20.48 -18.07 -8.27
C ALA A 121 -20.87 -18.54 -6.86
N TYR A 122 -20.06 -18.19 -5.86
CA TYR A 122 -20.24 -18.65 -4.47
C TYR A 122 -20.90 -17.62 -3.57
N LYS A 123 -21.11 -16.38 -4.04
CA LYS A 123 -21.67 -15.27 -3.25
C LYS A 123 -20.86 -15.05 -1.96
N GLN A 124 -19.54 -15.07 -2.07
CA GLN A 124 -18.60 -14.79 -0.98
C GLN A 124 -17.68 -13.62 -1.31
N ASN A 125 -17.48 -12.74 -0.32
CA ASN A 125 -16.51 -11.65 -0.40
C ASN A 125 -15.11 -12.20 -0.68
N GLN A 126 -14.34 -11.45 -1.47
CA GLN A 126 -12.98 -11.84 -1.84
C GLN A 126 -11.99 -10.77 -1.39
N CYS A 127 -10.75 -11.18 -1.15
CA CYS A 127 -9.65 -10.27 -0.87
C CYS A 127 -8.41 -10.74 -1.62
N VAL A 128 -7.74 -9.81 -2.30
CA VAL A 128 -6.42 -10.05 -2.88
C VAL A 128 -5.39 -9.30 -2.04
N ILE A 129 -4.52 -10.08 -1.39
CA ILE A 129 -3.42 -9.55 -0.58
C ILE A 129 -2.16 -9.56 -1.44
N ILE A 130 -1.52 -8.39 -1.56
CA ILE A 130 -0.29 -8.24 -2.33
C ILE A 130 0.85 -7.91 -1.37
N SER A 131 1.78 -8.86 -1.20
CA SER A 131 2.94 -8.72 -0.32
C SER A 131 4.25 -8.74 -1.10
N GLY A 132 5.31 -8.22 -0.48
CA GLY A 132 6.64 -8.14 -1.06
C GLY A 132 7.41 -6.91 -0.58
N GLU A 133 8.73 -6.92 -0.73
CA GLU A 133 9.61 -5.83 -0.33
C GLU A 133 9.31 -4.52 -1.09
N SER A 134 9.90 -3.40 -0.63
CA SER A 134 9.81 -2.13 -1.35
C SER A 134 10.39 -2.26 -2.76
N GLY A 135 9.65 -1.78 -3.77
CA GLY A 135 10.05 -1.91 -5.18
C GLY A 135 9.70 -3.24 -5.86
N ALA A 136 9.07 -4.20 -5.16
CA ALA A 136 8.71 -5.50 -5.74
C ALA A 136 7.61 -5.46 -6.84
N GLY A 137 6.90 -4.34 -7.00
CA GLY A 137 5.82 -4.18 -7.99
C GLY A 137 4.39 -4.34 -7.44
N LYS A 138 4.21 -4.23 -6.11
CA LYS A 138 2.91 -4.37 -5.44
C LYS A 138 1.83 -3.42 -5.99
N THR A 139 2.16 -2.14 -6.05
CA THR A 139 1.26 -1.09 -6.54
C THR A 139 0.88 -1.27 -8.00
N GLU A 140 1.82 -1.71 -8.85
CA GLU A 140 1.51 -2.03 -10.24
C GLU A 140 0.60 -3.24 -10.36
N ALA A 141 0.82 -4.30 -9.58
CA ALA A 141 -0.08 -5.44 -9.55
C ALA A 141 -1.50 -5.04 -9.09
N ALA A 142 -1.62 -4.21 -8.06
CA ALA A 142 -2.90 -3.67 -7.59
C ALA A 142 -3.63 -2.89 -8.69
N LYS A 143 -2.92 -2.01 -9.42
CA LYS A 143 -3.46 -1.29 -10.59
C LYS A 143 -4.01 -2.23 -11.65
N ARG A 144 -3.28 -3.30 -11.97
CA ARG A 144 -3.72 -4.27 -12.99
C ARG A 144 -4.92 -5.08 -12.55
N ILE A 145 -5.02 -5.43 -11.27
CA ILE A 145 -6.22 -6.10 -10.71
C ILE A 145 -7.43 -5.17 -10.84
N MET A 146 -7.29 -3.91 -10.43
CA MET A 146 -8.36 -2.92 -10.54
C MET A 146 -8.80 -2.69 -12.00
N GLN A 147 -7.85 -2.53 -12.91
CA GLN A 147 -8.11 -2.38 -14.34
C GLN A 147 -8.88 -3.58 -14.89
N TYR A 148 -8.49 -4.79 -14.50
CA TYR A 148 -9.16 -6.02 -14.91
C TYR A 148 -10.60 -6.08 -14.40
N ILE A 149 -10.79 -5.89 -13.08
CA ILE A 149 -12.11 -5.89 -12.44
C ILE A 149 -13.02 -4.84 -13.08
N ALA A 150 -12.53 -3.63 -13.33
CA ALA A 150 -13.28 -2.58 -14.00
C ALA A 150 -13.72 -2.99 -15.41
N ALA A 151 -12.87 -3.68 -16.17
CA ALA A 151 -13.20 -4.14 -17.52
C ALA A 151 -14.20 -5.31 -17.55
N VAL A 152 -14.07 -6.30 -16.65
CA VAL A 152 -14.93 -7.49 -16.65
C VAL A 152 -16.28 -7.28 -16.00
N SER A 153 -16.38 -6.34 -15.04
CA SER A 153 -17.56 -6.15 -14.21
C SER A 153 -18.81 -5.57 -14.90
N GLY A 154 -18.79 -5.40 -16.22
CA GLY A 154 -19.98 -5.05 -17.00
C GLY A 154 -20.59 -3.69 -16.66
N GLY A 155 -21.73 -3.36 -17.25
CA GLY A 155 -22.41 -2.07 -17.09
C GLY A 155 -22.08 -1.07 -18.21
N ARG A 156 -23.03 -0.89 -19.14
CA ARG A 156 -23.00 0.17 -20.17
C ARG A 156 -23.68 1.45 -19.68
N ASP A 157 -24.27 1.42 -18.50
CA ASP A 157 -24.90 2.59 -17.90
C ASP A 157 -23.84 3.62 -17.55
N SER A 158 -24.13 4.88 -17.86
CA SER A 158 -23.22 6.01 -17.64
C SER A 158 -22.78 6.13 -16.18
N SER A 159 -23.65 5.76 -15.24
CA SER A 159 -23.37 5.74 -13.80
C SER A 159 -22.30 4.74 -13.39
N ILE A 160 -22.32 3.54 -13.98
CA ILE A 160 -21.37 2.47 -13.68
C ILE A 160 -20.00 2.82 -14.27
N GLN A 161 -19.98 3.38 -15.48
CA GLN A 161 -18.76 3.82 -16.13
C GLN A 161 -18.06 4.94 -15.33
N GLN A 162 -18.83 5.89 -14.79
CA GLN A 162 -18.29 6.92 -13.90
C GLN A 162 -17.60 6.33 -12.67
N ILE A 163 -18.19 5.32 -12.01
CA ILE A 163 -17.58 4.71 -10.82
C ILE A 163 -16.24 4.04 -11.18
N LYS A 164 -16.17 3.35 -12.32
CA LYS A 164 -14.93 2.73 -12.78
C LYS A 164 -13.83 3.75 -13.05
N GLU A 165 -14.19 4.85 -13.71
CA GLU A 165 -13.25 5.94 -13.99
C GLU A 165 -12.76 6.61 -12.71
N MET A 166 -13.67 6.85 -11.74
CA MET A 166 -13.31 7.38 -10.43
C MET A 166 -12.35 6.45 -9.67
N VAL A 167 -12.64 5.15 -9.61
CA VAL A 167 -11.77 4.16 -8.93
C VAL A 167 -10.37 4.15 -9.53
N LEU A 168 -10.25 4.20 -10.86
CA LEU A 168 -8.94 4.24 -11.52
C LEU A 168 -8.22 5.58 -11.31
N ALA A 169 -8.98 6.70 -11.28
CA ALA A 169 -8.45 8.04 -11.02
C ALA A 169 -7.95 8.22 -9.57
N THR A 170 -8.33 7.37 -8.62
CA THR A 170 -7.78 7.44 -7.25
C THR A 170 -6.27 7.19 -7.20
N ASN A 171 -5.71 6.41 -8.12
CA ASN A 171 -4.28 6.09 -8.11
C ASN A 171 -3.38 7.30 -8.35
N PRO A 172 -3.49 8.06 -9.47
CA PRO A 172 -2.64 9.23 -9.68
C PRO A 172 -2.77 10.26 -8.54
N LEU A 173 -3.99 10.47 -8.02
CA LEU A 173 -4.20 11.36 -6.88
C LEU A 173 -3.49 10.87 -5.61
N LEU A 174 -3.72 9.63 -5.19
CA LEU A 174 -3.11 9.11 -3.96
C LEU A 174 -1.61 8.84 -4.11
N GLU A 175 -1.11 8.56 -5.31
CA GLU A 175 0.33 8.46 -5.55
C GLU A 175 1.03 9.81 -5.47
N SER A 176 0.39 10.89 -5.94
CA SER A 176 0.94 12.24 -5.81
C SER A 176 1.14 12.62 -4.33
N PHE A 177 0.15 12.37 -3.48
CA PHE A 177 0.18 12.74 -2.06
C PHE A 177 0.76 11.66 -1.13
N GLY A 178 0.82 10.42 -1.57
CA GLY A 178 1.13 9.26 -0.73
C GLY A 178 2.43 8.56 -1.12
N CYS A 179 3.04 8.87 -2.26
CA CYS A 179 4.31 8.29 -2.68
C CYS A 179 5.44 9.32 -2.70
N ALA A 180 6.66 8.81 -2.53
CA ALA A 180 7.89 9.58 -2.59
C ALA A 180 9.03 8.76 -3.19
N LYS A 181 10.10 9.45 -3.61
CA LYS A 181 11.35 8.80 -4.01
C LYS A 181 12.16 8.41 -2.78
N THR A 182 12.51 7.13 -2.67
CA THR A 182 13.47 6.61 -1.69
C THR A 182 14.72 6.08 -2.39
N LEU A 183 15.73 5.70 -1.62
CA LEU A 183 16.95 5.07 -2.15
C LEU A 183 16.70 3.75 -2.91
N ARG A 184 15.58 3.07 -2.63
CA ARG A 184 15.25 1.75 -3.23
C ARG A 184 14.20 1.83 -4.34
N ASN A 185 13.35 2.85 -4.32
CA ASN A 185 12.22 2.97 -5.25
C ASN A 185 11.86 4.44 -5.49
N ASN A 186 11.86 4.85 -6.75
CA ASN A 186 11.52 6.21 -7.16
C ASN A 186 10.04 6.56 -6.92
N ASN A 187 9.16 5.57 -6.82
CA ASN A 187 7.73 5.75 -6.52
C ASN A 187 7.31 4.85 -5.37
N SER A 188 7.95 5.02 -4.21
CA SER A 188 7.65 4.22 -3.02
C SER A 188 6.38 4.71 -2.35
N SER A 189 5.37 3.85 -2.21
CA SER A 189 4.22 4.13 -1.36
C SER A 189 4.67 4.36 0.07
N ARG A 190 4.33 5.53 0.60
CA ARG A 190 4.54 5.96 1.98
C ARG A 190 3.20 6.06 2.72
N HIS A 191 2.27 5.18 2.33
CA HIS A 191 1.05 4.83 3.04
C HIS A 191 0.60 3.43 2.61
N GLY A 192 -0.16 2.74 3.46
CA GLY A 192 -0.86 1.51 3.11
C GLY A 192 -2.28 1.82 2.64
N LYS A 193 -2.79 1.09 1.65
CA LYS A 193 -4.15 1.25 1.14
C LYS A 193 -4.88 -0.07 1.07
N TYR A 194 -6.11 -0.08 1.54
CA TYR A 194 -7.07 -1.14 1.32
C TYR A 194 -8.25 -0.57 0.53
N LEU A 195 -8.41 -1.03 -0.70
CA LEU A 195 -9.51 -0.64 -1.58
C LEU A 195 -10.56 -1.75 -1.60
N GLU A 196 -11.78 -1.40 -1.27
CA GLU A 196 -12.94 -2.27 -1.35
C GLU A 196 -13.82 -1.83 -2.50
N ILE A 197 -14.06 -2.73 -3.46
CA ILE A 197 -15.02 -2.49 -4.55
C ILE A 197 -16.29 -3.25 -4.20
N MET A 198 -17.42 -2.54 -4.17
CA MET A 198 -18.72 -3.08 -3.77
C MET A 198 -19.53 -3.45 -5.00
N PHE A 199 -20.16 -4.63 -4.99
CA PHE A 199 -20.90 -5.17 -6.13
C PHE A 199 -22.35 -5.49 -5.77
N ASN A 200 -23.24 -5.31 -6.75
CA ASN A 200 -24.61 -5.82 -6.67
C ASN A 200 -24.68 -7.33 -6.97
N GLU A 201 -25.89 -7.92 -6.87
CA GLU A 201 -26.13 -9.34 -7.16
C GLU A 201 -25.69 -9.78 -8.57
N ARG A 202 -25.73 -8.86 -9.55
CA ARG A 202 -25.34 -9.06 -10.95
C ARG A 202 -23.83 -8.95 -11.17
N GLY A 203 -23.08 -8.59 -10.14
CA GLY A 203 -21.63 -8.39 -10.20
C GLY A 203 -21.21 -7.08 -10.86
N GLU A 204 -22.09 -6.08 -10.88
CA GLU A 204 -21.79 -4.73 -11.36
C GLU A 204 -21.26 -3.87 -10.20
N PRO A 205 -20.27 -2.99 -10.43
CA PRO A 205 -19.69 -2.19 -9.35
C PRO A 205 -20.63 -1.04 -8.97
N MET A 206 -21.00 -0.99 -7.70
CA MET A 206 -21.96 -0.03 -7.13
C MET A 206 -21.29 1.15 -6.43
N GLY A 207 -20.04 0.96 -6.00
CA GLY A 207 -19.25 1.94 -5.26
C GLY A 207 -17.91 1.36 -4.83
N ALA A 208 -17.11 2.18 -4.17
CA ALA A 208 -15.84 1.77 -3.60
C ALA A 208 -15.51 2.53 -2.31
N GLN A 209 -14.67 1.95 -1.48
CA GLN A 209 -14.16 2.55 -0.25
C GLN A 209 -12.66 2.33 -0.14
N ILE A 210 -11.92 3.38 0.22
CA ILE A 210 -10.50 3.35 0.48
C ILE A 210 -10.28 3.55 1.98
N THR A 211 -9.58 2.60 2.59
CA THR A 211 -9.06 2.75 3.94
C THR A 211 -7.55 2.98 3.85
N ASN A 212 -7.10 4.09 4.41
CA ASN A 212 -5.70 4.44 4.49
C ASN A 212 -5.08 3.97 5.81
N TYR A 213 -3.82 3.54 5.76
CA TYR A 213 -3.05 3.12 6.93
C TYR A 213 -1.69 3.80 6.95
N LEU A 214 -1.35 4.39 8.11
CA LEU A 214 0.00 4.83 8.46
C LEU A 214 0.70 5.65 7.35
N LEU A 215 0.27 6.90 7.14
CA LEU A 215 1.03 7.83 6.31
C LEU A 215 2.35 8.17 7.02
N GLU A 216 3.49 8.13 6.31
CA GLU A 216 4.79 8.54 6.85
C GLU A 216 4.88 10.07 6.93
N LYS A 217 4.09 10.69 7.81
CA LYS A 217 4.02 12.16 7.95
C LYS A 217 5.36 12.80 8.31
N SER A 218 6.26 12.09 8.98
CA SER A 218 7.61 12.58 9.32
C SER A 218 8.44 12.94 8.09
N ARG A 219 8.12 12.37 6.91
CA ARG A 219 8.76 12.69 5.63
C ARG A 219 8.60 14.16 5.22
N VAL A 220 7.53 14.83 5.63
CA VAL A 220 7.24 16.23 5.27
C VAL A 220 8.32 17.20 5.76
N VAL A 221 9.00 16.85 6.86
CA VAL A 221 9.95 17.75 7.53
C VAL A 221 11.38 17.20 7.57
N GLY A 222 11.55 15.91 7.26
CA GLY A 222 12.82 15.23 7.31
C GLY A 222 12.94 14.17 6.23
N GLN A 223 13.93 14.33 5.35
CA GLN A 223 14.28 13.37 4.31
C GLN A 223 15.78 13.05 4.40
N ILE A 224 16.13 11.83 4.02
CA ILE A 224 17.54 11.43 3.88
C ILE A 224 18.09 12.04 2.59
N GLU A 225 19.40 12.29 2.53
CA GLU A 225 20.09 12.70 1.31
C GLU A 225 19.74 11.74 0.15
N ASP A 226 19.55 12.31 -1.05
CA ASP A 226 19.06 11.61 -2.24
C ASP A 226 17.64 11.02 -2.14
N GLU A 227 16.84 11.29 -1.10
CA GLU A 227 15.40 11.03 -1.13
C GLU A 227 14.61 12.27 -1.57
N ARG A 228 13.32 12.10 -1.85
CA ARG A 228 12.39 13.22 -2.00
C ARG A 228 11.35 13.23 -0.88
N ASP A 229 10.76 14.39 -0.69
CA ASP A 229 9.44 14.49 -0.07
C ASP A 229 8.35 13.90 -1.00
N PHE A 230 7.09 13.97 -0.59
CA PHE A 230 5.96 13.54 -1.41
C PHE A 230 5.94 14.24 -2.77
N HIS A 231 5.57 13.48 -3.81
CA HIS A 231 5.63 13.96 -5.19
C HIS A 231 4.84 15.26 -5.40
N ILE A 232 3.72 15.42 -4.70
CA ILE A 232 2.84 16.58 -4.80
C ILE A 232 3.57 17.92 -4.61
N PHE A 233 4.58 18.00 -3.73
CA PHE A 233 5.30 19.26 -3.52
C PHE A 233 6.13 19.66 -4.75
N TYR A 234 6.76 18.69 -5.42
CA TYR A 234 7.53 18.92 -6.64
C TYR A 234 6.60 19.17 -7.83
N GLN A 235 5.49 18.42 -7.92
CA GLN A 235 4.45 18.62 -8.92
C GLN A 235 3.83 20.01 -8.83
N PHE A 236 3.51 20.47 -7.63
CA PHE A 236 2.90 21.78 -7.41
C PHE A 236 3.87 22.93 -7.71
N THR A 237 5.09 22.88 -7.18
CA THR A 237 6.09 23.95 -7.39
C THR A 237 6.56 24.06 -8.86
N LYS A 238 6.57 22.96 -9.61
CA LYS A 238 6.93 22.96 -11.04
C LYS A 238 5.72 23.19 -11.97
N GLY A 239 4.57 22.60 -11.66
CA GLY A 239 3.39 22.57 -12.52
C GLY A 239 2.34 23.67 -12.29
N ALA A 240 2.43 24.43 -11.20
CA ALA A 240 1.45 25.50 -10.89
C ALA A 240 1.38 26.58 -11.99
N SER A 241 0.15 27.06 -12.24
CA SER A 241 -0.13 28.16 -13.16
C SER A 241 0.44 29.50 -12.64
N SER A 242 0.58 30.50 -13.50
CA SER A 242 1.03 31.83 -13.07
C SER A 242 0.12 32.45 -12.00
N GLU A 243 -1.19 32.25 -12.12
CA GLU A 243 -2.19 32.71 -11.13
C GLU A 243 -2.01 32.00 -9.79
N GLN A 244 -1.81 30.68 -9.80
CA GLN A 244 -1.53 29.91 -8.57
C GLN A 244 -0.21 30.36 -7.93
N ARG A 245 0.82 30.64 -8.74
CA ARG A 245 2.10 31.13 -8.26
C ARG A 245 1.98 32.48 -7.57
N GLU A 246 1.21 33.41 -8.14
CA GLU A 246 0.96 34.71 -7.53
C GLU A 246 0.12 34.57 -6.26
N THR A 247 -0.95 33.78 -6.30
CA THR A 247 -1.89 33.59 -5.18
C THR A 247 -1.23 32.94 -3.97
N PHE A 248 -0.37 31.94 -4.18
CA PHE A 248 0.24 31.14 -3.13
C PHE A 248 1.72 31.49 -2.87
N GLY A 249 2.25 32.50 -3.55
CA GLY A 249 3.66 32.88 -3.47
C GLY A 249 4.62 31.78 -3.91
N LEU A 250 4.25 30.96 -4.91
CA LEU A 250 5.01 29.77 -5.27
C LEU A 250 6.25 30.07 -6.10
N GLN A 251 7.36 29.51 -5.67
CA GLN A 251 8.65 29.48 -6.38
C GLN A 251 9.00 28.05 -6.80
N GLY A 252 10.20 27.86 -7.36
CA GLY A 252 10.74 26.53 -7.65
C GLY A 252 10.99 25.72 -6.36
N PRO A 253 11.11 24.38 -6.46
CA PRO A 253 11.32 23.51 -5.29
C PRO A 253 12.64 23.78 -4.55
N GLU A 254 13.60 24.45 -5.17
CA GLU A 254 14.85 24.91 -4.53
C GLU A 254 14.61 25.98 -3.45
N ALA A 255 13.52 26.73 -3.53
CA ALA A 255 13.22 27.84 -2.63
C ALA A 255 12.62 27.42 -1.28
N TYR A 256 12.25 26.14 -1.13
CA TYR A 256 11.60 25.63 0.07
C TYR A 256 12.48 24.60 0.77
N ALA A 257 12.69 24.78 2.07
CA ALA A 257 13.53 23.88 2.86
C ALA A 257 13.02 22.43 2.83
N ILE A 258 11.70 22.22 2.83
CA ILE A 258 11.11 20.87 2.84
C ILE A 258 11.38 20.08 1.54
N THR A 259 11.62 20.75 0.42
CA THR A 259 11.94 20.09 -0.87
C THR A 259 13.42 20.10 -1.21
N SER A 260 14.21 21.05 -0.68
CA SER A 260 15.61 21.24 -1.06
C SER A 260 16.62 20.54 -0.14
N ARG A 261 16.28 20.24 1.12
CA ARG A 261 17.19 19.67 2.14
C ARG A 261 17.88 18.37 1.72
N SER A 262 17.23 17.53 0.92
CA SER A 262 17.75 16.22 0.50
C SER A 262 18.64 16.26 -0.75
N ASN A 263 18.84 17.44 -1.36
CA ASN A 263 19.58 17.65 -2.60
C ASN A 263 19.05 16.85 -3.81
N CYS A 264 17.80 16.39 -3.78
CA CYS A 264 17.17 15.69 -4.90
C CYS A 264 15.88 16.39 -5.35
N LEU A 265 15.99 17.24 -6.38
CA LEU A 265 14.85 17.95 -6.96
C LEU A 265 14.28 17.26 -8.20
N GLU A 266 15.08 16.43 -8.86
CA GLU A 266 14.72 15.71 -10.10
C GLU A 266 15.04 14.23 -9.98
N VAL A 267 14.21 13.40 -10.61
CA VAL A 267 14.35 11.95 -10.61
C VAL A 267 14.25 11.44 -12.04
N PRO A 268 15.24 10.68 -12.54
CA PRO A 268 15.17 10.11 -13.88
C PRO A 268 13.91 9.26 -14.06
N GLY A 269 13.12 9.58 -15.09
CA GLY A 269 11.89 8.89 -15.43
C GLY A 269 10.61 9.42 -14.76
N ILE A 270 10.70 10.45 -13.91
CA ILE A 270 9.55 11.17 -13.37
C ILE A 270 9.41 12.51 -14.10
N ASP A 271 8.19 12.82 -14.55
CA ASP A 271 7.84 14.11 -15.12
C ASP A 271 6.82 14.78 -14.20
N ASP A 272 7.33 15.57 -13.24
CA ASP A 272 6.49 16.21 -12.21
C ASP A 272 5.45 17.16 -12.84
N VAL A 273 5.72 17.76 -14.01
CA VAL A 273 4.77 18.65 -14.69
C VAL A 273 3.65 17.83 -15.31
N LYS A 274 3.96 16.74 -16.02
CA LYS A 274 2.93 15.83 -16.53
C LYS A 274 2.10 15.24 -15.39
N ASP A 275 2.75 14.78 -14.32
CA ASP A 275 2.08 14.13 -13.20
C ASP A 275 1.22 15.11 -12.39
N TRP A 276 1.58 16.41 -12.36
CA TRP A 276 0.71 17.49 -11.88
C TRP A 276 -0.61 17.55 -12.68
N HIS A 277 -0.53 17.58 -14.00
CA HIS A 277 -1.74 17.61 -14.86
C HIS A 277 -2.59 16.35 -14.69
N ASP A 278 -1.96 15.18 -14.57
CA ASP A 278 -2.66 13.92 -14.31
C ASP A 278 -3.37 13.94 -12.93
N THR A 279 -2.74 14.55 -11.92
CA THR A 279 -3.32 14.74 -10.57
C THR A 279 -4.53 15.68 -10.60
N ILE A 280 -4.42 16.83 -11.28
CA ILE A 280 -5.55 17.77 -11.45
C ILE A 280 -6.72 17.11 -12.19
N LYS A 281 -6.43 16.39 -13.27
CA LYS A 281 -7.44 15.64 -14.01
C LYS A 281 -8.10 14.57 -13.14
N ALA A 282 -7.34 13.89 -12.29
CA ALA A 282 -7.88 12.93 -11.34
C ALA A 282 -8.82 13.57 -10.32
N MET A 283 -8.45 14.73 -9.75
CA MET A 283 -9.31 15.51 -8.86
C MET A 283 -10.65 15.86 -9.53
N GLN A 284 -10.62 16.29 -10.79
CA GLN A 284 -11.82 16.60 -11.58
C GLN A 284 -12.70 15.37 -11.83
N VAL A 285 -12.11 14.22 -12.20
CA VAL A 285 -12.85 12.97 -12.44
C VAL A 285 -13.53 12.46 -11.17
N ILE A 286 -12.88 12.58 -10.01
CA ILE A 286 -13.44 12.21 -8.70
C ILE A 286 -14.54 13.21 -8.28
N GLY A 287 -14.57 14.40 -8.86
CA GLY A 287 -15.57 15.42 -8.59
C GLY A 287 -15.21 16.34 -7.44
N LEU A 288 -13.92 16.65 -7.26
CA LEU A 288 -13.48 17.74 -6.38
C LEU A 288 -13.75 19.08 -7.07
N SER A 289 -14.43 19.98 -6.37
CA SER A 289 -14.70 21.34 -6.89
C SER A 289 -13.40 22.15 -7.02
N ASN A 290 -13.45 23.24 -7.80
CA ASN A 290 -12.29 24.13 -7.91
C ASN A 290 -11.94 24.76 -6.55
N ASP A 291 -12.94 25.06 -5.71
CA ASP A 291 -12.72 25.59 -4.36
C ASP A 291 -12.05 24.56 -3.45
N GLU A 292 -12.49 23.29 -3.51
CA GLU A 292 -11.84 22.18 -2.80
C GLU A 292 -10.39 22.02 -3.26
N GLN A 293 -10.13 22.06 -4.56
CA GLN A 293 -8.78 21.99 -5.12
C GLN A 293 -7.90 23.17 -4.65
N ASN A 294 -8.41 24.40 -4.71
CA ASN A 294 -7.70 25.58 -4.24
C ASN A 294 -7.36 25.51 -2.74
N ASN A 295 -8.26 24.98 -1.91
CA ASN A 295 -8.00 24.78 -0.49
C ASN A 295 -6.91 23.72 -0.24
N ILE A 296 -6.88 22.64 -1.03
CA ILE A 296 -5.77 21.66 -0.98
C ILE A 296 -4.44 22.35 -1.30
N PHE A 297 -4.40 23.12 -2.39
CA PHE A 297 -3.19 23.83 -2.83
C PHE A 297 -2.73 24.88 -1.82
N ARG A 298 -3.67 25.57 -1.19
CA ARG A 298 -3.40 26.49 -0.09
C ARG A 298 -2.75 25.79 1.09
N MET A 299 -3.25 24.62 1.51
CA MET A 299 -2.64 23.84 2.60
C MET A 299 -1.22 23.36 2.26
N LEU A 300 -1.00 22.94 1.01
CA LEU A 300 0.35 22.59 0.53
C LEU A 300 1.29 23.81 0.56
N ALA A 301 0.81 24.98 0.15
CA ALA A 301 1.57 26.23 0.19
C ALA A 301 1.90 26.61 1.65
N VAL A 302 0.94 26.49 2.58
CA VAL A 302 1.19 26.70 4.02
C VAL A 302 2.34 25.82 4.49
N ILE A 303 2.36 24.53 4.16
CA ILE A 303 3.44 23.61 4.56
C ILE A 303 4.80 24.02 3.97
N LEU A 304 4.82 24.39 2.68
CA LEU A 304 6.03 24.89 2.00
C LEU A 304 6.61 26.13 2.71
N TRP A 305 5.76 27.10 3.03
CA TRP A 305 6.15 28.34 3.70
C TRP A 305 6.50 28.15 5.18
N LEU A 306 5.77 27.27 5.88
CA LEU A 306 6.14 26.83 7.22
C LEU A 306 7.57 26.30 7.24
N GLY A 307 7.95 25.47 6.26
CA GLY A 307 9.32 24.96 6.14
C GLY A 307 10.43 26.01 6.10
N ASN A 308 10.10 27.23 5.65
CA ASN A 308 11.03 28.35 5.53
C ASN A 308 11.08 29.25 6.78
N VAL A 309 10.22 29.03 7.78
CA VAL A 309 10.29 29.77 9.05
C VAL A 309 11.59 29.40 9.78
N GLN A 310 12.43 30.41 10.03
CA GLN A 310 13.68 30.28 10.78
C GLN A 310 13.56 30.97 12.14
N PHE A 311 14.17 30.34 13.14
CA PHE A 311 14.14 30.81 14.52
C PHE A 311 15.55 31.16 14.99
N GLY A 312 15.75 32.42 15.35
CA GLY A 312 16.95 32.91 16.01
C GLY A 312 16.84 32.77 17.53
N GLU A 313 17.99 32.81 18.20
CA GLU A 313 18.09 32.81 19.67
C GLU A 313 18.23 34.27 20.18
N LEU A 314 17.45 34.60 21.20
CA LEU A 314 17.56 35.85 21.96
C LEU A 314 18.59 35.70 23.10
N ASP A 315 19.02 36.83 23.68
CA ASP A 315 20.00 36.84 24.78
C ASP A 315 19.53 36.09 26.05
N ASP A 316 18.23 35.88 26.20
CA ASP A 316 17.60 35.14 27.29
C ASP A 316 17.40 33.63 27.00
N GLY A 317 17.88 33.15 25.84
CA GLY A 317 17.76 31.77 25.38
C GLY A 317 16.41 31.43 24.72
N ASN A 318 15.51 32.42 24.60
CA ASN A 318 14.21 32.22 23.94
C ASN A 318 14.33 32.38 22.42
N SER A 319 13.36 31.82 21.71
CA SER A 319 13.26 31.93 20.26
C SER A 319 12.61 33.23 19.82
N LYS A 320 13.04 33.73 18.67
CA LYS A 320 12.35 34.75 17.88
C LYS A 320 12.28 34.29 16.42
N VAL A 321 11.28 34.75 15.68
CA VAL A 321 11.26 34.56 14.23
C VAL A 321 12.28 35.49 13.59
N ASP A 322 13.13 34.96 12.71
CA ASP A 322 14.19 35.77 12.07
C ASP A 322 13.63 36.69 10.97
N ASP A 323 12.66 36.20 10.20
CA ASP A 323 11.97 36.95 9.15
C ASP A 323 10.44 36.88 9.35
N PRO A 324 9.84 37.91 9.99
CA PRO A 324 8.40 37.97 10.22
C PRO A 324 7.56 37.93 8.94
N SER A 325 8.11 38.34 7.79
CA SER A 325 7.36 38.34 6.52
C SER A 325 6.92 36.93 6.09
N VAL A 326 7.69 35.91 6.46
CA VAL A 326 7.35 34.51 6.19
C VAL A 326 6.15 34.09 7.03
N THR A 327 6.14 34.41 8.33
CA THR A 327 5.00 34.11 9.23
C THR A 327 3.76 34.93 8.90
N GLU A 328 3.91 36.17 8.45
CA GLU A 328 2.81 36.99 7.92
C GLU A 328 2.20 36.35 6.68
N PHE A 329 3.02 35.81 5.77
CA PHE A 329 2.52 35.11 4.60
C PHE A 329 1.84 33.79 4.93
N VAL A 330 2.37 33.01 5.88
CA VAL A 330 1.69 31.83 6.44
C VAL A 330 0.33 32.21 7.01
N ALA A 331 0.25 33.30 7.76
CA ALA A 331 -1.01 33.78 8.33
C ALA A 331 -2.02 34.20 7.27
N TYR A 332 -1.55 34.87 6.20
CA TYR A 332 -2.37 35.19 5.03
C TYR A 332 -2.97 33.94 4.39
N LEU A 333 -2.16 32.90 4.18
CA LEU A 333 -2.63 31.63 3.60
C LEU A 333 -3.57 30.86 4.54
N MET A 334 -3.35 30.92 5.85
CA MET A 334 -4.22 30.31 6.86
C MET A 334 -5.48 31.13 7.16
N GLU A 335 -5.59 32.34 6.59
CA GLU A 335 -6.68 33.30 6.88
C GLU A 335 -6.82 33.63 8.38
N THR A 336 -5.68 33.81 9.04
CA THR A 336 -5.57 34.09 10.49
C THR A 336 -4.70 35.33 10.77
N ASP A 337 -4.61 35.73 12.05
CA ASP A 337 -3.80 36.88 12.47
C ASP A 337 -2.31 36.50 12.50
N ALA A 338 -1.47 37.30 11.84
CA ALA A 338 -0.01 37.13 11.82
C ALA A 338 0.61 37.15 13.22
N ALA A 339 0.10 38.01 14.11
CA ALA A 339 0.59 38.08 15.49
C ALA A 339 0.27 36.79 16.26
N LEU A 340 -0.83 36.12 15.92
CA LEU A 340 -1.19 34.84 16.52
C LEU A 340 -0.29 33.71 16.03
N VAL A 341 0.01 33.64 14.73
CA VAL A 341 0.95 32.66 14.17
C VAL A 341 2.32 32.81 14.81
N GLU A 342 2.86 34.02 14.89
CA GLU A 342 4.17 34.27 15.50
C GLU A 342 4.17 33.89 16.99
N LYS A 343 3.11 34.26 17.74
CA LYS A 343 2.96 33.90 19.15
C LYS A 343 2.96 32.38 19.34
N VAL A 344 2.17 31.65 18.56
CA VAL A 344 2.01 30.20 18.69
C VAL A 344 3.29 29.45 18.27
N MET A 345 4.07 30.03 17.35
CA MET A 345 5.37 29.48 16.93
C MET A 345 6.48 29.65 17.97
N THR A 346 6.40 30.69 18.82
CA THR A 346 7.47 31.07 19.76
C THR A 346 7.10 30.87 21.23
N THR A 347 5.83 30.61 21.54
CA THR A 347 5.34 30.43 22.91
C THR A 347 4.41 29.22 23.01
N ARG A 348 4.33 28.61 24.19
CA ARG A 348 3.32 27.59 24.53
C ARG A 348 2.53 28.04 25.75
N VAL A 349 1.22 27.86 25.70
CA VAL A 349 0.30 28.07 26.80
C VAL A 349 0.30 26.81 27.67
N VAL A 350 0.52 26.99 28.96
CA VAL A 350 0.45 25.88 29.91
C VAL A 350 -0.61 26.18 30.97
N GLU A 351 -1.51 25.23 31.17
CA GLU A 351 -2.54 25.29 32.20
C GLU A 351 -2.07 24.49 33.43
N THR A 352 -1.91 25.16 34.57
CA THR A 352 -1.57 24.47 35.83
C THR A 352 -2.83 24.03 36.56
N GLN A 353 -3.08 22.72 36.62
CA GLN A 353 -4.10 22.17 37.51
C GLN A 353 -3.52 21.90 38.90
N ARG A 354 -3.74 22.83 39.84
CA ARG A 354 -3.56 22.55 41.28
C ARG A 354 -4.90 22.18 41.90
N GLY A 355 -5.10 20.89 42.12
CA GLY A 355 -6.08 20.28 43.02
C GLY A 355 -7.31 21.13 43.38
N GLY A 356 -8.29 21.19 42.48
CA GLY A 356 -9.62 21.73 42.77
C GLY A 356 -9.79 23.26 42.76
N ARG A 357 -8.76 24.04 42.39
CA ARG A 357 -8.91 25.48 42.08
C ARG A 357 -8.73 25.73 40.58
N ARG A 358 -9.42 26.75 40.07
CA ARG A 358 -9.34 27.23 38.68
C ARG A 358 -7.86 27.48 38.35
N GLY A 359 -7.32 26.71 37.40
CA GLY A 359 -5.90 26.75 37.05
C GLY A 359 -5.47 28.09 36.49
N SER A 360 -4.22 28.48 36.74
CA SER A 360 -3.61 29.64 36.07
C SER A 360 -3.04 29.23 34.71
N VAL A 361 -3.33 30.05 33.70
CA VAL A 361 -2.84 29.95 32.34
C VAL A 361 -1.60 30.84 32.21
N TYR A 362 -0.48 30.30 31.75
CA TYR A 362 0.76 31.07 31.55
C TYR A 362 1.35 30.80 30.17
N ASP A 363 1.86 31.85 29.53
CA ASP A 363 2.60 31.79 28.28
C ASP A 363 4.08 31.50 28.61
N VAL A 364 4.62 30.40 28.07
CA VAL A 364 6.02 30.00 28.23
C VAL A 364 6.73 30.20 26.90
N PRO A 365 7.73 31.09 26.82
CA PRO A 365 8.59 31.19 25.65
C PRO A 365 9.30 29.86 25.34
N LEU A 366 9.40 29.53 24.06
CA LEU A 366 10.09 28.36 23.55
C LEU A 366 11.52 28.73 23.20
N ASN A 367 12.47 27.81 23.37
CA ASN A 367 13.80 27.95 22.78
C ASN A 367 13.77 27.59 21.27
N PRO A 368 14.81 27.91 20.48
CA PRO A 368 14.80 27.66 19.04
C PRO A 368 14.57 26.20 18.65
N ALA A 369 15.09 25.24 19.43
CA ALA A 369 14.89 23.81 19.16
C ALA A 369 13.41 23.41 19.33
N GLN A 370 12.76 23.88 20.40
CA GLN A 370 11.34 23.66 20.66
C GLN A 370 10.45 24.32 19.62
N ALA A 371 10.78 25.55 19.19
CA ALA A 371 10.06 26.26 18.14
C ALA A 371 10.15 25.52 16.79
N ASN A 372 11.34 25.03 16.42
CA ASN A 372 11.52 24.16 15.25
C ASN A 372 10.65 22.89 15.33
N SER A 373 10.65 22.20 16.48
CA SER A 373 9.80 21.02 16.68
C SER A 373 8.31 21.34 16.60
N GLY A 374 7.88 22.49 17.11
CA GLY A 374 6.49 22.96 17.02
C GLY A 374 6.04 23.24 15.58
N ARG A 375 6.86 23.97 14.82
CA ARG A 375 6.67 24.20 13.38
C ARG A 375 6.57 22.89 12.60
N ASP A 376 7.49 21.97 12.87
CA ASP A 376 7.53 20.68 12.17
C ASP A 376 6.31 19.82 12.53
N ALA A 377 5.89 19.81 13.80
CA ALA A 377 4.68 19.12 14.22
C ALA A 377 3.42 19.68 13.55
N LEU A 378 3.32 21.01 13.39
CA LEU A 378 2.21 21.64 12.66
C LEU A 378 2.21 21.23 11.19
N ALA A 379 3.36 21.30 10.50
CA ALA A 379 3.47 20.90 9.10
C ALA A 379 3.05 19.43 8.88
N GLN A 380 3.51 18.52 9.74
CA GLN A 380 3.12 17.11 9.72
C GLN A 380 1.62 16.92 9.97
N ALA A 381 1.05 17.66 10.94
CA ALA A 381 -0.38 17.58 11.27
C ALA A 381 -1.26 18.08 10.11
N ILE A 382 -0.92 19.23 9.51
CA ILE A 382 -1.64 19.76 8.33
C ILE A 382 -1.59 18.74 7.19
N TYR A 383 -0.43 18.17 6.89
CA TYR A 383 -0.31 17.20 5.80
C TYR A 383 -1.09 15.91 6.06
N ASN A 384 -1.01 15.36 7.28
CA ASN A 384 -1.75 14.16 7.66
C ASN A 384 -3.26 14.39 7.55
N ASN A 385 -3.75 15.49 8.13
CA ASN A 385 -5.18 15.83 8.09
C ASN A 385 -5.66 16.12 6.67
N LEU A 386 -4.83 16.78 5.86
CA LEU A 386 -5.11 17.00 4.43
C LEU A 386 -5.25 15.67 3.69
N PHE A 387 -4.33 14.74 3.91
CA PHE A 387 -4.37 13.42 3.27
C PHE A 387 -5.59 12.60 3.71
N GLU A 388 -5.90 12.57 5.01
CA GLU A 388 -7.10 11.92 5.55
C GLU A 388 -8.39 12.55 4.99
N TRP A 389 -8.42 13.88 4.90
CA TRP A 389 -9.55 14.60 4.31
C TRP A 389 -9.71 14.27 2.82
N ILE A 390 -8.61 14.22 2.05
CA ILE A 390 -8.63 13.79 0.64
C ILE A 390 -9.24 12.39 0.54
N VAL A 391 -8.74 11.42 1.30
CA VAL A 391 -9.26 10.03 1.29
C VAL A 391 -10.75 9.99 1.67
N SER A 392 -11.15 10.72 2.71
CA SER A 392 -12.56 10.85 3.12
C SER A 392 -13.44 11.44 2.00
N ARG A 393 -12.94 12.48 1.33
CA ARG A 393 -13.64 13.15 0.24
C ARG A 393 -13.77 12.25 -1.00
N VAL A 394 -12.72 11.49 -1.35
CA VAL A 394 -12.78 10.46 -2.40
C VAL A 394 -13.84 9.41 -2.06
N ASN A 395 -13.89 8.94 -0.81
CA ASN A 395 -14.89 7.96 -0.34
C ASN A 395 -16.33 8.50 -0.45
N VAL A 396 -16.55 9.79 -0.22
CA VAL A 396 -17.86 10.42 -0.42
C VAL A 396 -18.29 10.32 -1.90
N SER A 397 -17.38 10.58 -2.85
CA SER A 397 -17.68 10.47 -4.29
C SER A 397 -17.94 9.04 -4.76
N MET A 398 -17.30 8.06 -4.11
CA MET A 398 -17.42 6.64 -4.47
C MET A 398 -18.47 5.87 -3.65
N LYS A 399 -19.23 6.56 -2.79
CA LYS A 399 -20.26 5.97 -1.95
C LYS A 399 -21.24 5.12 -2.79
N PRO A 400 -21.63 3.92 -2.32
CA PRO A 400 -22.51 3.05 -3.08
C PRO A 400 -23.85 3.73 -3.37
N ARG A 401 -24.28 3.68 -4.64
CA ARG A 401 -25.53 4.31 -5.11
C ARG A 401 -26.78 3.48 -4.82
N GLY A 402 -26.64 2.36 -4.12
CA GLY A 402 -27.71 1.42 -3.76
C GLY A 402 -27.20 0.32 -2.84
N ALA A 403 -28.02 -0.70 -2.62
CA ALA A 403 -27.60 -1.89 -1.89
C ALA A 403 -26.48 -2.63 -2.64
N TYR A 404 -25.53 -3.17 -1.89
CA TYR A 404 -24.49 -4.06 -2.39
C TYR A 404 -24.52 -5.34 -1.55
N GLU A 405 -24.12 -6.45 -2.16
CA GLU A 405 -24.19 -7.80 -1.56
C GLU A 405 -22.81 -8.42 -1.35
N GLN A 406 -21.83 -7.96 -2.13
CA GLN A 406 -20.51 -8.56 -2.21
C GLN A 406 -19.44 -7.47 -2.29
N LEU A 407 -18.23 -7.79 -1.84
CA LEU A 407 -17.06 -6.95 -1.99
C LEU A 407 -15.84 -7.72 -2.48
N ILE A 408 -15.00 -7.04 -3.26
CA ILE A 408 -13.62 -7.46 -3.54
C ILE A 408 -12.69 -6.43 -2.93
N GLY A 409 -11.91 -6.86 -1.93
CA GLY A 409 -10.85 -6.08 -1.31
C GLY A 409 -9.52 -6.26 -2.04
N VAL A 410 -8.76 -5.19 -2.22
CA VAL A 410 -7.38 -5.21 -2.72
C VAL A 410 -6.51 -4.52 -1.67
N LEU A 411 -5.64 -5.29 -1.03
CA LEU A 411 -4.72 -4.80 -0.01
C LEU A 411 -3.34 -4.57 -0.61
N ASP A 412 -2.92 -3.30 -0.67
CA ASP A 412 -1.60 -2.85 -1.08
C ASP A 412 -0.97 -2.07 0.07
N ILE A 413 -0.10 -2.74 0.83
CA ILE A 413 0.55 -2.16 2.01
C ILE A 413 2.05 -2.03 1.80
N TYR A 414 2.71 -1.38 2.76
CA TYR A 414 4.17 -1.36 2.85
C TYR A 414 4.76 -2.77 2.81
N GLY A 415 5.88 -2.89 2.09
CA GLY A 415 6.71 -4.07 2.21
C GLY A 415 7.42 -4.10 3.56
N PHE A 416 7.99 -5.26 3.90
CA PHE A 416 8.92 -5.36 5.02
C PHE A 416 10.11 -4.42 4.81
N GLU A 417 10.49 -3.65 5.84
CA GLU A 417 11.55 -2.63 5.76
C GLU A 417 12.67 -2.89 6.78
N ILE A 418 13.91 -2.85 6.29
CA ILE A 418 15.12 -2.88 7.13
C ILE A 418 16.04 -1.77 6.65
N PHE A 419 16.21 -0.74 7.48
CA PHE A 419 17.12 0.38 7.27
C PHE A 419 18.27 0.38 8.28
N GLN A 420 19.23 1.29 8.09
CA GLN A 420 20.31 1.50 9.07
C GLN A 420 19.75 2.04 10.40
N ASN A 421 18.73 2.88 10.33
CA ASN A 421 18.04 3.45 11.49
C ASN A 421 16.54 3.15 11.40
N ASN A 422 16.06 2.14 12.15
CA ASN A 422 14.64 1.79 12.20
C ASN A 422 14.00 2.41 13.45
N SER A 423 12.81 2.99 13.31
CA SER A 423 12.08 3.69 14.36
C SER A 423 10.72 3.02 14.61
N PHE A 424 9.85 3.66 15.39
CA PHE A 424 8.47 3.26 15.66
C PHE A 424 7.67 2.95 14.37
N GLU A 425 7.86 3.74 13.32
CA GLU A 425 7.17 3.56 12.04
C GLU A 425 7.52 2.22 11.38
N GLN A 426 8.81 1.87 11.35
CA GLN A 426 9.25 0.56 10.84
C GLN A 426 8.74 -0.58 11.72
N LEU A 427 8.67 -0.40 13.05
CA LEU A 427 8.10 -1.41 13.94
C LEU A 427 6.64 -1.68 13.59
N CYS A 428 5.84 -0.63 13.35
CA CYS A 428 4.45 -0.76 12.91
C CYS A 428 4.33 -1.45 11.53
N ILE A 429 5.16 -1.06 10.56
CA ILE A 429 5.19 -1.66 9.21
C ILE A 429 5.54 -3.15 9.27
N ASN A 430 6.60 -3.50 10.00
CA ASN A 430 7.09 -4.87 10.09
C ASN A 430 6.14 -5.75 10.92
N TYR A 431 5.49 -5.20 11.94
CA TYR A 431 4.41 -5.87 12.67
C TYR A 431 3.25 -6.27 11.76
N VAL A 432 2.76 -5.35 10.90
CA VAL A 432 1.69 -5.67 9.95
C VAL A 432 2.12 -6.77 8.98
N ASN A 433 3.36 -6.71 8.48
CA ASN A 433 3.91 -7.76 7.61
C ASN A 433 4.00 -9.12 8.34
N GLU A 434 4.36 -9.13 9.62
CA GLU A 434 4.34 -10.34 10.45
C GLU A 434 2.93 -10.94 10.56
N LYS A 435 1.91 -10.10 10.75
CA LYS A 435 0.50 -10.51 10.81
C LYS A 435 -0.01 -11.04 9.47
N LEU A 436 0.36 -10.40 8.35
CA LEU A 436 0.01 -10.91 7.02
C LEU A 436 0.67 -12.26 6.73
N GLN A 437 1.93 -12.43 7.13
CA GLN A 437 2.63 -13.70 7.01
C GLN A 437 1.96 -14.79 7.87
N GLN A 438 1.50 -14.44 9.07
CA GLN A 438 0.73 -15.35 9.91
C GLN A 438 -0.60 -15.77 9.25
N ILE A 439 -1.34 -14.82 8.67
CA ILE A 439 -2.59 -15.10 7.92
C ILE A 439 -2.29 -16.03 6.74
N PHE A 440 -1.21 -15.76 6.01
CA PHE A 440 -0.78 -16.60 4.89
C PHE A 440 -0.51 -18.05 5.33
N ILE A 441 0.25 -18.23 6.42
CA ILE A 441 0.55 -19.56 7.00
C ILE A 441 -0.74 -20.27 7.43
N GLU A 442 -1.65 -19.56 8.09
CA GLU A 442 -2.92 -20.14 8.55
C GLU A 442 -3.77 -20.61 7.36
N LEU A 443 -3.95 -19.78 6.33
CA LEU A 443 -4.76 -20.10 5.17
C LEU A 443 -4.15 -21.19 4.27
N THR A 444 -2.82 -21.26 4.16
CA THR A 444 -2.15 -22.19 3.24
C THR A 444 -1.75 -23.52 3.87
N LEU A 445 -1.40 -23.54 5.16
CA LEU A 445 -0.89 -24.75 5.82
C LEU A 445 -1.85 -25.31 6.85
N LYS A 446 -2.44 -24.45 7.69
CA LYS A 446 -3.30 -24.93 8.78
C LYS A 446 -4.65 -25.41 8.25
N THR A 447 -5.31 -24.63 7.41
CA THR A 447 -6.59 -25.02 6.80
C THR A 447 -6.46 -26.28 5.94
N GLU A 448 -5.38 -26.43 5.16
CA GLU A 448 -5.12 -27.64 4.37
C GLU A 448 -4.90 -28.89 5.26
N GLN A 449 -4.17 -28.75 6.37
CA GLN A 449 -3.99 -29.86 7.31
C GLN A 449 -5.29 -30.23 8.03
N GLU A 450 -6.11 -29.25 8.39
CA GLU A 450 -7.44 -29.48 8.96
C GLU A 450 -8.39 -30.17 7.96
N GLU A 451 -8.29 -29.85 6.68
CA GLU A 451 -9.00 -30.54 5.58
C GLU A 451 -8.61 -32.01 5.51
N TYR A 452 -7.30 -32.33 5.50
CA TYR A 452 -6.83 -33.72 5.47
C TYR A 452 -7.31 -34.53 6.68
N VAL A 453 -7.33 -33.91 7.86
CA VAL A 453 -7.87 -34.55 9.07
C VAL A 453 -9.37 -34.78 8.94
N ARG A 454 -10.13 -33.80 8.43
CA ARG A 454 -11.58 -33.88 8.25
C ARG A 454 -11.98 -34.96 7.24
N GLU A 455 -11.23 -35.08 6.16
CA GLU A 455 -11.43 -36.09 5.11
C GLU A 455 -10.81 -37.47 5.47
N GLU A 456 -10.31 -37.62 6.70
CA GLU A 456 -9.68 -38.85 7.22
C GLU A 456 -8.51 -39.36 6.36
N ILE A 457 -7.80 -38.44 5.69
CA ILE A 457 -6.65 -38.76 4.86
C ILE A 457 -5.43 -38.98 5.76
N LYS A 458 -4.78 -40.14 5.59
CA LYS A 458 -3.52 -40.44 6.29
C LYS A 458 -2.42 -39.48 5.81
N TRP A 459 -2.10 -38.50 6.65
CA TRP A 459 -1.09 -37.49 6.37
C TRP A 459 -0.12 -37.34 7.55
N THR A 460 1.10 -36.89 7.26
CA THR A 460 2.11 -36.56 8.29
C THR A 460 2.12 -35.05 8.51
N PRO A 461 1.71 -34.55 9.69
CA PRO A 461 1.70 -33.12 9.96
C PRO A 461 3.07 -32.47 9.70
N ILE A 462 3.06 -31.41 8.89
CA ILE A 462 4.28 -30.65 8.60
C ILE A 462 4.46 -29.62 9.71
N LYS A 463 5.62 -29.67 10.37
CA LYS A 463 6.03 -28.62 11.30
C LYS A 463 6.38 -27.35 10.52
N TYR A 464 5.74 -26.24 10.87
CA TYR A 464 6.05 -24.92 10.33
C TYR A 464 6.34 -23.97 11.48
N PHE A 465 7.06 -22.89 11.18
CA PHE A 465 7.27 -21.82 12.13
C PHE A 465 6.00 -20.98 12.25
N ASN A 466 5.49 -20.83 13.46
CA ASN A 466 4.28 -20.06 13.73
C ASN A 466 4.68 -18.65 14.17
N ASN A 467 4.50 -17.68 13.26
CA ASN A 467 4.86 -16.29 13.47
C ASN A 467 4.08 -15.63 14.61
N LYS A 468 3.02 -16.27 15.11
CA LYS A 468 2.28 -15.83 16.29
C LYS A 468 3.18 -15.50 17.49
N VAL A 469 4.31 -16.19 17.67
CA VAL A 469 5.26 -15.87 18.76
C VAL A 469 5.83 -14.45 18.64
N VAL A 470 6.10 -13.99 17.43
CA VAL A 470 6.60 -12.63 17.14
C VAL A 470 5.44 -11.62 17.17
N CYS A 471 4.27 -11.98 16.66
CA CYS A 471 3.07 -11.15 16.76
C CYS A 471 2.72 -10.86 18.23
N ASP A 472 2.65 -11.90 19.07
CA ASP A 472 2.32 -11.81 20.49
C ASP A 472 3.39 -11.00 21.26
N LEU A 473 4.68 -11.14 20.90
CA LEU A 473 5.77 -10.30 21.45
C LEU A 473 5.49 -8.80 21.25
N ILE A 474 4.88 -8.42 20.12
CA ILE A 474 4.62 -7.02 19.79
C ILE A 474 3.27 -6.55 20.37
N GLU A 475 2.19 -7.31 20.17
CA GLU A 475 0.80 -6.87 20.38
C GLU A 475 0.17 -7.27 21.72
N GLU A 476 0.65 -8.34 22.35
CA GLU A 476 -0.06 -8.96 23.48
C GLU A 476 -0.12 -8.03 24.68
N LYS A 477 -1.23 -8.11 25.44
CA LYS A 477 -1.38 -7.30 26.67
C LYS A 477 -1.01 -8.09 27.91
N ARG A 478 -1.18 -9.42 27.88
CA ARG A 478 -0.90 -10.32 29.00
C ARG A 478 -0.33 -11.65 28.49
N PRO A 479 0.98 -11.91 28.61
CA PRO A 479 2.02 -11.01 29.12
C PRO A 479 2.17 -9.73 28.27
N PRO A 480 2.64 -8.61 28.83
CA PRO A 480 2.75 -7.35 28.10
C PRO A 480 3.82 -7.46 27.00
N GLY A 481 3.43 -7.18 25.76
CA GLY A 481 4.31 -7.04 24.60
C GLY A 481 4.90 -5.64 24.46
N ILE A 482 5.59 -5.39 23.34
CA ILE A 482 6.29 -4.12 23.05
C ILE A 482 5.32 -2.93 23.08
N PHE A 483 4.15 -3.02 22.44
CA PHE A 483 3.18 -1.91 22.43
C PHE A 483 2.57 -1.65 23.81
N ALA A 484 2.37 -2.69 24.62
CA ALA A 484 1.89 -2.53 25.99
C ALA A 484 2.94 -1.80 26.85
N ALA A 485 4.21 -2.19 26.74
CA ALA A 485 5.32 -1.53 27.43
C ALA A 485 5.48 -0.06 27.00
N LEU A 486 5.32 0.23 25.71
CA LEU A 486 5.38 1.59 25.15
C LEU A 486 4.24 2.47 25.68
N ASN A 487 3.01 1.96 25.66
CA ASN A 487 1.84 2.68 26.16
C ASN A 487 1.94 2.99 27.66
N ASP A 488 2.39 2.01 28.44
CA ASP A 488 2.63 2.22 29.87
C ASP A 488 3.71 3.31 30.06
N ALA A 489 4.80 3.30 29.27
CA ALA A 489 5.90 4.27 29.40
C ALA A 489 5.42 5.69 29.09
N CYS A 490 4.59 5.83 28.04
CA CYS A 490 3.94 7.08 27.69
C CYS A 490 3.02 7.60 28.80
N ALA A 491 2.31 6.70 29.50
CA ALA A 491 1.39 7.05 30.57
C ALA A 491 2.08 7.48 31.87
N THR A 492 3.31 7.04 32.12
CA THR A 492 4.02 7.30 33.39
C THR A 492 4.97 8.49 33.35
N ALA A 493 5.45 8.88 32.17
CA ALA A 493 6.33 10.03 31.98
C ALA A 493 5.57 11.23 31.39
N HIS A 494 5.11 12.13 32.27
CA HIS A 494 4.19 13.22 31.91
C HIS A 494 4.84 14.49 31.35
N ALA A 495 6.17 14.60 31.23
CA ALA A 495 6.79 15.88 30.82
C ALA A 495 8.12 15.79 30.05
N ASP A 496 8.90 14.72 30.20
CA ASP A 496 10.22 14.60 29.57
C ASP A 496 10.26 13.39 28.61
N PRO A 497 10.36 13.63 27.29
CA PRO A 497 10.54 12.60 26.29
C PRO A 497 11.69 11.63 26.56
N SER A 498 12.83 12.15 27.02
CA SER A 498 14.02 11.34 27.28
C SER A 498 13.81 10.41 28.49
N ALA A 499 13.11 10.89 29.50
CA ALA A 499 12.73 10.07 30.66
C ALA A 499 11.70 9.00 30.27
N ALA A 500 10.78 9.32 29.35
CA ALA A 500 9.79 8.38 28.82
C ALA A 500 10.44 7.24 28.03
N ASP A 501 11.36 7.57 27.12
CA ASP A 501 12.13 6.59 26.35
C ASP A 501 12.99 5.71 27.27
N ASN A 502 13.64 6.29 28.29
CA ASN A 502 14.41 5.51 29.28
C ASN A 502 13.52 4.57 30.10
N SER A 503 12.32 5.01 30.48
CA SER A 503 11.30 4.17 31.14
C SER A 503 10.85 3.02 30.21
N PHE A 504 10.70 3.29 28.92
CA PHE A 504 10.38 2.26 27.93
C PHE A 504 11.50 1.22 27.81
N VAL A 505 12.77 1.62 27.71
CA VAL A 505 13.94 0.71 27.72
C VAL A 505 13.92 -0.21 28.95
N GLN A 506 13.64 0.34 30.13
CA GLN A 506 13.58 -0.45 31.37
C GLN A 506 12.46 -1.48 31.33
N ARG A 507 11.33 -1.19 30.69
CA ARG A 507 10.18 -2.11 30.60
C ARG A 507 10.40 -3.20 29.57
N LEU A 508 11.13 -2.89 28.49
CA LEU A 508 11.53 -3.86 27.48
C LEU A 508 12.39 -4.99 28.06
N SER A 509 13.11 -4.78 29.17
CA SER A 509 13.90 -5.85 29.79
C SER A 509 13.06 -7.03 30.25
N ALA A 510 11.76 -6.83 30.54
CA ALA A 510 10.82 -7.91 30.88
C ALA A 510 10.59 -8.89 29.71
N LEU A 511 10.84 -8.46 28.47
CA LEU A 511 10.68 -9.28 27.27
C LEU A 511 11.91 -10.14 26.95
N SER A 512 13.02 -9.98 27.69
CA SER A 512 14.31 -10.65 27.40
C SER A 512 14.26 -12.19 27.50
N SER A 513 13.19 -12.76 28.05
CA SER A 513 12.97 -14.21 28.06
C SER A 513 12.48 -14.76 26.71
N ASN A 514 12.01 -13.89 25.81
CA ASN A 514 11.55 -14.29 24.48
C ASN A 514 12.74 -14.47 23.52
N ALA A 515 12.85 -15.64 22.87
CA ALA A 515 13.94 -15.97 21.95
C ALA A 515 14.04 -15.04 20.72
N HIS A 516 12.95 -14.34 20.39
CA HIS A 516 12.84 -13.40 19.27
C HIS A 516 13.11 -11.94 19.67
N PHE A 517 13.53 -11.70 20.91
CA PHE A 517 13.80 -10.36 21.43
C PHE A 517 15.19 -10.27 22.04
N ASP A 518 15.90 -9.18 21.79
CA ASP A 518 17.19 -8.87 22.44
C ASP A 518 17.28 -7.36 22.74
N SER A 519 17.49 -7.00 24.01
CA SER A 519 17.59 -5.61 24.45
C SER A 519 19.04 -5.13 24.46
N ARG A 520 19.31 -4.00 23.81
CA ARG A 520 20.67 -3.45 23.61
C ARG A 520 20.75 -1.98 24.03
N GLY A 521 20.32 -1.67 25.25
CA GLY A 521 20.38 -0.32 25.80
C GLY A 521 19.41 0.62 25.09
N SER A 522 19.92 1.57 24.30
CA SER A 522 19.10 2.53 23.54
C SER A 522 18.46 1.94 22.27
N GLN A 523 18.68 0.65 22.01
CA GLN A 523 18.11 -0.08 20.90
C GLN A 523 17.55 -1.43 21.37
N PHE A 524 16.66 -2.03 20.59
CA PHE A 524 16.24 -3.41 20.75
C PHE A 524 16.16 -4.12 19.41
N LEU A 525 16.34 -5.43 19.42
CA LEU A 525 16.27 -6.30 18.25
C LEU A 525 15.02 -7.16 18.31
N VAL A 526 14.33 -7.26 17.18
CA VAL A 526 13.25 -8.24 16.97
C VAL A 526 13.64 -9.15 15.81
N LYS A 527 13.55 -10.47 16.05
CA LYS A 527 13.79 -11.50 15.03
C LYS A 527 12.51 -11.80 14.27
N HIS A 528 12.27 -11.06 13.20
CA HIS A 528 11.12 -11.22 12.31
C HIS A 528 11.29 -12.38 11.34
N TYR A 529 10.22 -12.77 10.64
CA TYR A 529 10.29 -13.83 9.63
C TYR A 529 11.23 -13.53 8.47
N ALA A 530 11.40 -12.25 8.12
CA ALA A 530 12.22 -11.79 7.00
C ALA A 530 13.66 -11.41 7.41
N GLY A 531 13.96 -11.37 8.71
CA GLY A 531 15.29 -11.06 9.23
C GLY A 531 15.28 -10.33 10.56
N ASP A 532 16.47 -10.19 11.13
CA ASP A 532 16.66 -9.47 12.39
C ASP A 532 16.65 -7.96 12.14
N VAL A 533 15.83 -7.22 12.91
CA VAL A 533 15.70 -5.76 12.77
C VAL A 533 16.05 -5.09 14.08
N MET A 534 16.98 -4.14 14.02
CA MET A 534 17.39 -3.27 15.13
C MET A 534 16.58 -1.98 15.12
N TYR A 535 15.87 -1.69 16.21
CA TYR A 535 15.04 -0.50 16.38
C TYR A 535 15.64 0.47 17.40
N ASN A 536 15.66 1.77 17.05
CA ASN A 536 16.11 2.87 17.88
C ASN A 536 14.97 3.34 18.80
N VAL A 537 15.22 3.39 20.11
CA VAL A 537 14.20 3.79 21.09
C VAL A 537 13.98 5.31 21.11
N ALA A 538 15.00 6.09 20.78
CA ALA A 538 14.92 7.56 20.83
C ALA A 538 13.73 8.11 20.02
N GLY A 539 12.86 8.87 20.69
CA GLY A 539 11.67 9.51 20.12
C GLY A 539 10.48 8.57 19.93
N MET A 540 10.56 7.29 20.30
CA MET A 540 9.43 6.36 20.12
C MET A 540 8.24 6.74 21.00
N THR A 541 8.46 7.17 22.24
CA THR A 541 7.32 7.54 23.10
C THR A 541 6.61 8.80 22.63
N ASP A 542 7.33 9.76 22.06
CA ASP A 542 6.73 10.99 21.52
C ASP A 542 5.90 10.68 20.29
N LYS A 543 6.44 9.85 19.39
CA LYS A 543 5.71 9.36 18.21
C LYS A 543 4.44 8.57 18.58
N ASN A 544 4.47 7.83 19.69
CA ASN A 544 3.30 7.10 20.18
C ASN A 544 2.27 8.00 20.87
N LYS A 545 2.71 9.07 21.55
CA LYS A 545 1.80 10.08 22.15
C LYS A 545 1.11 10.91 21.07
N ASP A 546 1.84 11.23 20.01
CA ASP A 546 1.38 11.99 18.85
C ASP A 546 0.59 13.27 19.21
N SER A 547 1.01 13.95 20.28
CA SER A 547 0.28 15.11 20.81
C SER A 547 0.74 16.40 20.14
N LEU A 548 -0.18 17.08 19.46
CA LEU A 548 0.02 18.47 19.06
C LEU A 548 -0.20 19.40 20.26
N VAL A 549 0.60 20.47 20.38
CA VAL A 549 0.38 21.50 21.39
C VAL A 549 -0.98 22.15 21.16
N LYS A 550 -1.76 22.35 22.22
CA LYS A 550 -3.14 22.87 22.14
C LYS A 550 -3.21 24.18 21.34
N ASP A 551 -2.24 25.08 21.52
CA ASP A 551 -2.24 26.37 20.82
C ASP A 551 -2.02 26.23 19.31
N LEU A 552 -1.24 25.23 18.88
CA LEU A 552 -1.07 24.89 17.47
C LEU A 552 -2.33 24.24 16.88
N LEU A 553 -3.19 23.64 17.72
CA LEU A 553 -4.47 23.07 17.32
C LEU A 553 -5.58 24.14 17.26
N ASP A 554 -5.52 25.12 18.16
CA ASP A 554 -6.48 26.22 18.24
C ASP A 554 -6.24 27.29 17.15
N LEU A 555 -5.00 27.40 16.65
CA LEU A 555 -4.59 28.21 15.48
C LEU A 555 -5.15 27.63 14.19
#